data_AF-A0A133V7N6-F1
#
_entry.id   AF-A0A133V7N6-F1
#
_cell.length_a   1.000
_cell.length_b   1.000
_cell.length_c   1.000
_cell.angle_alpha   90.00
_cell.angle_beta   90.00
_cell.angle_gamma   90.00
#
_symmetry.space_group_name_H-M   'P 1'
#
loop_
_entity.id
_entity.type
_entity.pdbx_description
1 polymer ?
#
loop_
_entity_poly.entity_id
_entity_poly.type
_entity_poly.pdbx_seq_one_letter_code
_entity_poly.pdbx_strand_id
1 'polypeptide(L)'
;MRRGFRLFGEEEPFEERIRDPFEDMVRDLEEGAPSEMEEFIREEDTPRGKVRKYGPFVYGFSYSKRPGEEPEIQEFGNVRPSGRGRIRPAPEGGREPLTEVTDLDGKYEIVVELPGVKRGEVDVSATEDGLRVKTTGERKYRKEVELGEPIDPDKVDANFQYGMLTIDAEKREGGGDRGKKIDVR
;
A
#
# COMPACT_ATOMS: atom_id res chain seq x y z
N MET A 1 54.02 -5.97 13.48
CA MET A 1 54.05 -7.34 12.91
C MET A 1 52.62 -7.80 12.69
N ARG A 2 52.36 -8.41 11.53
CA ARG A 2 51.07 -8.90 11.02
C ARG A 2 50.69 -10.29 11.57
N ARG A 3 49.39 -10.59 11.58
CA ARG A 3 48.68 -11.89 11.34
C ARG A 3 47.62 -12.14 12.43
N GLY A 4 46.38 -12.52 12.12
CA GLY A 4 45.75 -12.82 10.85
C GLY A 4 44.28 -13.18 11.05
N PHE A 5 43.45 -12.81 10.08
CA PHE A 5 42.12 -13.32 9.84
C PHE A 5 42.15 -14.87 9.75
N ARG A 6 41.17 -15.54 10.37
CA ARG A 6 40.71 -16.87 9.93
C ARG A 6 39.32 -16.72 9.33
N LEU A 7 39.31 -17.02 8.04
CA LEU A 7 38.18 -17.23 7.15
C LEU A 7 37.69 -18.68 7.29
N PHE A 8 36.38 -18.87 7.14
CA PHE A 8 35.63 -20.08 6.75
C PHE A 8 35.48 -21.27 7.73
N GLY A 9 34.22 -21.75 7.79
CA GLY A 9 33.69 -22.93 8.48
C GLY A 9 32.50 -22.53 9.35
N GLU A 10 31.26 -22.47 8.88
CA GLU A 10 30.53 -23.45 8.08
C GLU A 10 29.86 -22.78 6.87
N GLU A 11 30.12 -23.29 5.67
CA GLU A 11 29.44 -22.87 4.46
C GLU A 11 28.05 -23.50 4.45
N GLU A 12 27.01 -22.73 4.78
CA GLU A 12 25.65 -23.10 4.40
C GLU A 12 25.62 -23.36 2.89
N PRO A 13 25.05 -24.49 2.44
CA PRO A 13 25.11 -24.91 1.05
C PRO A 13 24.59 -23.78 0.15
N PHE A 14 25.33 -23.52 -0.92
CA PHE A 14 25.03 -22.45 -1.89
C PHE A 14 23.58 -22.47 -2.39
N GLU A 15 22.92 -23.63 -2.37
CA GLU A 15 21.51 -23.83 -2.72
C GLU A 15 20.52 -23.09 -1.79
N GLU A 16 20.79 -22.92 -0.49
CA GLU A 16 19.92 -22.18 0.44
C GLU A 16 20.00 -20.65 0.22
N ARG A 17 21.11 -20.16 -0.33
CA ARG A 17 21.34 -18.73 -0.59
C ARG A 17 20.63 -18.20 -1.84
N ILE A 18 20.17 -19.09 -2.72
CA ILE A 18 19.59 -18.73 -4.03
C ILE A 18 18.10 -18.98 -4.06
N ARG A 19 17.48 -19.37 -2.95
CA ARG A 19 16.05 -19.55 -2.97
C ARG A 19 15.38 -18.20 -3.16
N ASP A 20 14.81 -18.00 -4.34
CA ASP A 20 14.17 -16.74 -4.69
C ASP A 20 13.02 -16.55 -3.70
N PRO A 21 12.98 -15.43 -2.95
CA PRO A 21 11.84 -15.09 -2.10
C PRO A 21 10.49 -15.23 -2.81
N PHE A 22 10.46 -15.06 -4.14
CA PHE A 22 9.30 -15.34 -4.99
C PHE A 22 8.99 -16.83 -5.14
N GLU A 23 9.97 -17.69 -5.35
CA GLU A 23 9.76 -19.15 -5.41
C GLU A 23 9.27 -19.70 -4.08
N ASP A 24 9.80 -19.15 -2.98
CA ASP A 24 9.29 -19.40 -1.63
C ASP A 24 7.82 -19.05 -1.47
N MET A 25 7.44 -17.84 -1.91
CA MET A 25 6.06 -17.38 -1.89
C MET A 25 5.14 -18.24 -2.77
N VAL A 26 5.56 -18.60 -3.98
CA VAL A 26 4.78 -19.45 -4.90
C VAL A 26 4.59 -20.85 -4.33
N ARG A 27 5.62 -21.43 -3.72
CA ARG A 27 5.48 -22.73 -3.06
C ARG A 27 4.53 -22.65 -1.86
N ASP A 28 4.66 -21.61 -1.02
CA ASP A 28 3.76 -21.39 0.12
C ASP A 28 2.30 -21.21 -0.36
N LEU A 29 2.07 -20.63 -1.55
CA LEU A 29 0.75 -20.55 -2.21
C LEU A 29 0.22 -21.93 -2.65
N GLU A 30 1.09 -22.81 -3.12
CA GLU A 30 0.73 -24.14 -3.61
C GLU A 30 0.46 -25.16 -2.48
N GLU A 31 1.21 -25.07 -1.38
CA GLU A 31 1.11 -25.99 -0.22
C GLU A 31 -0.13 -25.74 0.64
N GLY A 32 -0.86 -24.64 0.40
CA GLY A 32 -2.14 -24.35 1.02
C GLY A 32 -2.38 -22.86 1.05
N ALA A 33 -2.93 -22.30 -0.03
CA ALA A 33 -3.28 -20.89 -0.12
C ALA A 33 -4.15 -20.49 1.09
N PRO A 34 -3.67 -19.60 1.98
CA PRO A 34 -4.54 -18.93 2.93
C PRO A 34 -5.70 -18.27 2.19
N SER A 35 -6.85 -18.12 2.83
CA SER A 35 -8.02 -17.45 2.23
C SER A 35 -7.70 -16.05 1.70
N GLU A 36 -6.71 -15.35 2.28
CA GLU A 36 -6.25 -14.04 1.78
C GLU A 36 -5.52 -14.11 0.43
N MET A 37 -5.12 -15.31 -0.01
CA MET A 37 -4.31 -15.50 -1.22
C MET A 37 -5.07 -16.06 -2.42
N GLU A 38 -6.31 -16.54 -2.22
CA GLU A 38 -7.17 -17.02 -3.32
C GLU A 38 -7.34 -15.96 -4.41
N GLU A 39 -7.34 -14.67 -4.05
CA GLU A 39 -7.46 -13.57 -5.00
C GLU A 39 -6.28 -13.44 -5.99
N PHE A 40 -5.12 -13.99 -5.64
CA PHE A 40 -3.94 -14.01 -6.51
C PHE A 40 -3.89 -15.25 -7.41
N ILE A 41 -4.79 -16.21 -7.23
CA ILE A 41 -4.83 -17.45 -8.02
C ILE A 41 -6.00 -17.38 -8.99
N ARG A 42 -5.70 -17.32 -10.28
CA ARG A 42 -6.71 -17.33 -11.35
C ARG A 42 -6.59 -18.61 -12.16
N GLU A 43 -7.67 -19.37 -12.28
CA GLU A 43 -7.73 -20.49 -13.22
C GLU A 43 -8.24 -20.01 -14.57
N GLU A 44 -7.52 -20.34 -15.63
CA GLU A 44 -7.90 -20.03 -17.01
C GLU A 44 -8.02 -21.31 -17.82
N ASP A 45 -9.17 -21.48 -18.48
CA ASP A 45 -9.40 -22.56 -19.44
C ASP A 45 -8.68 -22.23 -20.75
N THR A 46 -7.70 -23.06 -21.11
CA THR A 46 -6.98 -22.94 -22.39
C THR A 46 -7.27 -24.15 -23.28
N PRO A 47 -7.04 -24.07 -24.60
CA PRO A 47 -7.15 -25.23 -25.49
C PRO A 47 -6.26 -26.43 -25.11
N ARG A 48 -5.26 -26.23 -24.23
CA ARG A 48 -4.35 -27.26 -23.73
C ARG A 48 -4.69 -27.76 -22.32
N GLY A 49 -5.79 -27.29 -21.73
CA GLY A 49 -6.22 -27.61 -20.37
C GLY A 49 -6.29 -26.38 -19.45
N LYS A 50 -6.59 -26.61 -18.18
CA LYS A 50 -6.65 -25.57 -17.15
C LYS A 50 -5.25 -25.13 -16.73
N VAL A 51 -5.01 -23.83 -16.74
CA VAL A 51 -3.76 -23.23 -16.28
C VAL A 51 -4.05 -22.33 -15.09
N ARG A 52 -3.30 -22.51 -13.99
CA ARG A 52 -3.34 -21.62 -12.83
C ARG A 52 -2.34 -20.48 -13.05
N LYS A 53 -2.80 -19.24 -12.96
CA LYS A 53 -1.98 -18.02 -13.00
C LYS A 53 -1.90 -17.44 -11.60
N TYR A 54 -0.69 -17.09 -11.18
CA TYR A 54 -0.43 -16.45 -9.90
C TYR A 54 -0.13 -14.96 -10.10
N GLY A 55 -0.67 -14.10 -9.23
CA GLY A 55 -0.45 -12.66 -9.23
C GLY A 55 -1.42 -11.86 -10.15
N PRO A 56 -1.07 -10.62 -10.50
CA PRO A 56 0.23 -9.98 -10.33
C PRO A 56 0.57 -9.67 -8.87
N PHE A 57 1.83 -9.88 -8.49
CA PHE A 57 2.40 -9.41 -7.22
C PHE A 57 3.09 -8.06 -7.45
N VAL A 58 2.74 -7.07 -6.63
CA VAL A 58 3.19 -5.69 -6.74
C VAL A 58 3.70 -5.28 -5.38
N TYR A 59 4.95 -4.81 -5.35
CA TYR A 59 5.54 -4.11 -4.23
C TYR A 59 6.22 -2.85 -4.76
N GLY A 60 6.01 -1.74 -4.07
CA GLY A 60 6.68 -0.49 -4.36
C GLY A 60 6.72 0.40 -3.12
N PHE A 61 7.55 1.43 -3.20
CA PHE A 61 7.58 2.48 -2.21
C PHE A 61 7.75 3.84 -2.88
N SER A 62 7.22 4.86 -2.25
CA SER A 62 7.45 6.27 -2.54
C SER A 62 8.43 6.82 -1.51
N TYR A 63 9.29 7.73 -1.96
CA TYR A 63 10.20 8.49 -1.11
C TYR A 63 9.98 9.98 -1.40
N SER A 64 9.58 10.73 -0.38
CA SER A 64 9.46 12.18 -0.46
C SER A 64 10.36 12.83 0.60
N LYS A 65 10.99 13.95 0.25
CA LYS A 65 11.80 14.74 1.19
C LYS A 65 11.64 16.22 0.87
N ARG A 66 10.96 16.94 1.76
CA ARG A 66 10.84 18.40 1.69
C ARG A 66 11.99 19.06 2.46
N PRO A 67 12.44 20.27 2.05
CA PRO A 67 13.50 20.98 2.77
C PRO A 67 13.10 21.26 4.23
N GLY A 68 13.87 20.73 5.19
CA GLY A 68 13.63 20.93 6.62
C GLY A 68 12.75 19.87 7.29
N GLU A 69 12.18 18.94 6.53
CA GLU A 69 11.38 17.82 7.04
C GLU A 69 12.16 16.50 6.98
N GLU A 70 11.78 15.54 7.83
CA GLU A 70 12.28 14.17 7.74
C GLU A 70 11.75 13.50 6.46
N PRO A 71 12.53 12.61 5.84
CA PRO A 71 12.05 11.88 4.67
C PRO A 71 10.86 10.99 5.03
N GLU A 72 9.84 11.02 4.20
CA GLU A 72 8.68 10.15 4.33
C GLU A 72 8.79 9.00 3.32
N ILE A 73 8.59 7.77 3.81
CA ILE A 73 8.59 6.56 2.99
C ILE A 73 7.20 5.95 3.09
N GLN A 74 6.55 5.78 1.94
CA GLN A 74 5.24 5.14 1.86
C GLN A 74 5.32 3.89 0.99
N GLU A 75 5.02 2.73 1.55
CA GLU A 75 4.93 1.48 0.79
C GLU A 75 3.54 1.33 0.15
N PHE A 76 3.48 0.65 -1.00
CA PHE A 76 2.24 0.32 -1.69
C PHE A 76 2.36 -1.04 -2.40
N GLY A 77 1.24 -1.63 -2.80
CA GLY A 77 1.20 -2.94 -3.42
C GLY A 77 0.33 -3.96 -2.69
N ASN A 78 0.39 -5.22 -3.10
CA ASN A 78 -0.33 -6.34 -2.50
C ASN A 78 0.60 -7.35 -1.83
N VAL A 79 1.92 -7.11 -1.84
CA VAL A 79 2.90 -7.91 -1.11
C VAL A 79 3.87 -7.02 -0.37
N ARG A 80 4.38 -7.46 0.77
CA ARG A 80 5.37 -6.75 1.58
C ARG A 80 6.53 -7.67 2.00
N PRO A 81 7.73 -7.11 2.20
CA PRO A 81 8.82 -7.83 2.83
C PRO A 81 8.42 -8.27 4.24
N SER A 82 8.80 -9.49 4.60
CA SER A 82 8.68 -10.04 5.94
C SER A 82 10.06 -10.49 6.42
N GLY A 83 10.21 -10.67 7.74
CA GLY A 83 11.48 -11.08 8.33
C GLY A 83 12.08 -12.32 7.67
N ARG A 84 13.42 -12.41 7.65
CA ARG A 84 14.21 -13.47 6.98
C ARG A 84 14.11 -13.51 5.45
N GLY A 85 13.89 -12.35 4.81
CA GLY A 85 13.95 -12.23 3.36
C GLY A 85 12.77 -12.88 2.62
N ARG A 86 11.65 -13.13 3.30
CA ARG A 86 10.43 -13.67 2.70
C ARG A 86 9.49 -12.55 2.27
N ILE A 87 8.72 -12.76 1.22
CA ILE A 87 7.65 -11.84 0.81
C ILE A 87 6.31 -12.46 1.22
N ARG A 88 5.38 -11.65 1.73
CA ARG A 88 4.01 -12.10 2.03
C ARG A 88 2.97 -11.15 1.46
N PRO A 89 1.78 -11.64 1.13
CA PRO A 89 0.64 -10.80 0.79
C PRO A 89 0.29 -9.81 1.90
N ALA A 90 -0.19 -8.65 1.50
CA ALA A 90 -0.75 -7.67 2.41
C ALA A 90 -2.02 -8.26 3.07
N PRO A 91 -2.18 -8.13 4.39
CA PRO A 91 -3.28 -8.76 5.13
C PRO A 91 -4.68 -8.23 4.77
N GLU A 92 -4.76 -7.07 4.10
CA GLU A 92 -6.02 -6.35 3.90
C GLU A 92 -6.84 -6.82 2.69
N GLY A 93 -6.26 -7.68 1.84
CA GLY A 93 -6.85 -8.13 0.57
C GLY A 93 -6.90 -7.01 -0.47
N GLY A 94 -6.45 -7.31 -1.68
CA GLY A 94 -6.29 -6.37 -2.77
C GLY A 94 -4.98 -5.59 -2.74
N ARG A 95 -4.74 -4.82 -3.79
CA ARG A 95 -3.56 -3.97 -3.94
C ARG A 95 -3.77 -2.65 -3.21
N GLU A 96 -2.85 -2.29 -2.34
CA GLU A 96 -2.76 -0.94 -1.81
C GLU A 96 -2.30 0.01 -2.93
N PRO A 97 -3.10 1.04 -3.27
CA PRO A 97 -2.74 2.03 -4.27
C PRO A 97 -1.72 3.02 -3.72
N LEU A 98 -0.88 3.57 -4.59
CA LEU A 98 -0.13 4.77 -4.24
C LEU A 98 -1.12 5.90 -3.93
N THR A 99 -0.89 6.56 -2.81
CA THR A 99 -1.75 7.63 -2.29
C THR A 99 -0.86 8.79 -1.88
N GLU A 100 -1.29 10.01 -2.20
CA GLU A 100 -0.65 11.23 -1.73
C GLU A 100 -1.69 12.08 -0.99
N VAL A 101 -1.32 12.59 0.18
CA VAL A 101 -2.16 13.45 1.01
C VAL A 101 -1.44 14.78 1.15
N THR A 102 -2.09 15.86 0.71
CA THR A 102 -1.59 17.23 0.88
C THR A 102 -2.47 17.93 1.91
N ASP A 103 -1.84 18.31 3.02
CA ASP A 103 -2.44 19.18 4.03
C ASP A 103 -2.36 20.64 3.55
N LEU A 104 -3.53 21.26 3.33
CA LEU A 104 -3.67 22.66 2.97
C LEU A 104 -4.40 23.43 4.08
N ASP A 105 -4.31 24.75 4.04
CA ASP A 105 -5.06 25.61 4.96
C ASP A 105 -6.57 25.42 4.73
N GLY A 106 -7.24 24.79 5.70
CA GLY A 106 -8.69 24.54 5.69
C GLY A 106 -9.19 23.30 4.95
N LYS A 107 -8.35 22.53 4.24
CA LYS A 107 -8.77 21.29 3.57
C LYS A 107 -7.63 20.29 3.36
N TYR A 108 -7.97 19.04 3.07
CA TYR A 108 -7.05 18.04 2.54
C TYR A 108 -7.31 17.81 1.05
N GLU A 109 -6.22 17.71 0.28
CA GLU A 109 -6.23 17.21 -1.10
C GLU A 109 -5.61 15.82 -1.15
N ILE A 110 -6.38 14.83 -1.58
CA ILE A 110 -5.98 13.41 -1.54
C ILE A 110 -6.06 12.83 -2.94
N VAL A 111 -4.96 12.22 -3.39
CA VAL A 111 -4.84 11.63 -4.73
C VAL A 111 -4.54 10.16 -4.59
N VAL A 112 -5.33 9.31 -5.26
CA VAL A 112 -5.20 7.85 -5.22
C VAL A 112 -5.11 7.30 -6.66
N GLU A 113 -4.07 6.52 -6.95
CA GLU A 113 -3.95 5.84 -8.25
C GLU A 113 -4.76 4.53 -8.30
N LEU A 114 -5.64 4.39 -9.27
CA LEU A 114 -6.51 3.23 -9.48
C LEU A 114 -6.49 2.81 -10.97
N PRO A 115 -5.32 2.41 -11.51
CA PRO A 115 -5.19 2.13 -12.94
C PRO A 115 -6.04 0.93 -13.36
N GLY A 116 -6.83 1.11 -14.41
CA GLY A 116 -7.70 0.07 -14.98
C GLY A 116 -9.02 -0.15 -14.22
N VAL A 117 -9.34 0.70 -13.26
CA VAL A 117 -10.63 0.70 -12.54
C VAL A 117 -11.62 1.62 -13.25
N LYS A 118 -12.88 1.22 -13.36
CA LYS A 118 -13.95 2.09 -13.91
C LYS A 118 -14.55 2.96 -12.81
N ARG A 119 -15.06 4.14 -13.17
CA ARG A 119 -15.69 5.07 -12.20
C ARG A 119 -16.75 4.41 -11.32
N GLY A 120 -17.63 3.58 -11.91
CA GLY A 120 -18.70 2.90 -11.17
C GLY A 120 -18.23 1.72 -10.30
N GLU A 121 -16.93 1.43 -10.27
CA GLU A 121 -16.32 0.38 -9.45
C GLU A 121 -15.55 0.94 -8.25
N VAL A 122 -15.55 2.27 -8.05
CA VAL A 122 -14.85 2.96 -6.96
C VAL A 122 -15.84 3.32 -5.85
N ASP A 123 -15.61 2.80 -4.66
CA ASP A 123 -16.33 3.13 -3.44
C ASP A 123 -15.44 3.98 -2.54
N VAL A 124 -15.91 5.17 -2.18
CA VAL A 124 -15.25 6.09 -1.24
C VAL A 124 -16.18 6.33 -0.07
N SER A 125 -15.67 6.20 1.14
CA SER A 125 -16.38 6.55 2.37
C SER A 125 -15.52 7.44 3.25
N ALA A 126 -16.12 8.50 3.80
CA ALA A 126 -15.46 9.45 4.69
C ALA A 126 -16.01 9.33 6.12
N THR A 127 -15.15 9.57 7.09
CA THR A 127 -15.47 9.80 8.50
C THR A 127 -14.78 11.08 8.95
N GLU A 128 -15.06 11.57 10.16
CA GLU A 128 -14.38 12.78 10.67
C GLU A 128 -12.85 12.59 10.71
N ASP A 129 -12.36 11.36 10.95
CA ASP A 129 -10.92 11.08 11.14
C ASP A 129 -10.18 10.65 9.85
N GLY A 130 -10.88 10.47 8.72
CA GLY A 130 -10.24 9.91 7.55
C GLY A 130 -11.16 9.38 6.46
N LEU A 131 -10.54 8.71 5.49
CA LEU A 131 -11.19 8.21 4.28
C LEU A 131 -10.82 6.75 4.03
N ARG A 132 -11.75 6.03 3.42
CA ARG A 132 -11.53 4.68 2.94
C ARG A 132 -11.93 4.58 1.47
N VAL A 133 -11.03 4.01 0.69
CA VAL A 133 -11.20 3.77 -0.75
C VAL A 133 -11.16 2.27 -0.98
N LYS A 134 -12.15 1.74 -1.69
CA LYS A 134 -12.23 0.32 -2.09
C LYS A 134 -12.73 0.21 -3.53
N THR A 135 -12.36 -0.86 -4.22
CA THR A 135 -12.93 -1.16 -5.53
C THR A 135 -13.67 -2.50 -5.59
N THR A 136 -14.69 -2.56 -6.46
CA THR A 136 -15.58 -3.73 -6.62
C THR A 136 -15.35 -4.51 -7.92
N GLY A 137 -14.62 -3.94 -8.88
CA GLY A 137 -14.30 -4.58 -10.17
C GLY A 137 -13.30 -5.73 -10.10
N GLU A 138 -12.75 -6.10 -11.26
CA GLU A 138 -11.71 -7.14 -11.37
C GLU A 138 -10.42 -6.73 -10.66
N ARG A 139 -10.06 -5.46 -10.74
CA ARG A 139 -8.90 -4.90 -10.03
C ARG A 139 -9.33 -4.47 -8.63
N LYS A 140 -8.90 -5.24 -7.63
CA LYS A 140 -9.16 -4.97 -6.21
C LYS A 140 -8.10 -4.04 -5.65
N TYR A 141 -8.54 -2.86 -5.23
CA TYR A 141 -7.76 -1.91 -4.46
C TYR A 141 -8.44 -1.65 -3.12
N ARG A 142 -7.63 -1.38 -2.10
CA ARG A 142 -8.07 -0.97 -0.78
C ARG A 142 -7.04 -0.02 -0.19
N LYS A 143 -7.53 1.09 0.38
CA LYS A 143 -6.71 2.01 1.17
C LYS A 143 -7.56 2.61 2.29
N GLU A 144 -6.97 2.70 3.48
CA GLU A 144 -7.46 3.54 4.57
C GLU A 144 -6.46 4.69 4.73
N VAL A 145 -6.98 5.92 4.81
CA VAL A 145 -6.22 7.16 4.92
C VAL A 145 -6.65 7.83 6.21
N GLU A 146 -5.75 7.84 7.20
CA GLU A 146 -5.92 8.59 8.43
C GLU A 146 -5.48 10.05 8.20
N LEU A 147 -6.25 11.01 8.70
CA LEU A 147 -5.96 12.44 8.56
C LEU A 147 -5.54 13.03 9.90
N GLY A 148 -4.64 14.03 9.85
CA GLY A 148 -4.07 14.65 11.05
C GLY A 148 -5.07 15.54 11.81
N GLU A 149 -6.05 16.12 11.09
CA GLU A 149 -7.11 16.96 11.64
C GLU A 149 -8.49 16.47 11.16
N PRO A 150 -9.55 16.65 11.96
CA PRO A 150 -10.89 16.24 11.57
C PRO A 150 -11.43 16.97 10.34
N ILE A 151 -12.05 16.23 9.44
CA ILE A 151 -12.78 16.75 8.27
C ILE A 151 -14.28 16.83 8.52
N ASP A 152 -14.99 17.57 7.67
CA ASP A 152 -16.45 17.55 7.54
C ASP A 152 -16.85 16.54 6.44
N PRO A 153 -17.39 15.36 6.79
CA PRO A 153 -17.73 14.32 5.80
C PRO A 153 -18.79 14.75 4.79
N ASP A 154 -19.63 15.74 5.13
CA ASP A 154 -20.66 16.28 4.24
C ASP A 154 -20.06 17.25 3.20
N LYS A 155 -18.80 17.66 3.38
CA LYS A 155 -18.06 18.56 2.49
C LYS A 155 -16.85 17.87 1.86
N VAL A 156 -17.07 16.65 1.39
CA VAL A 156 -16.10 15.87 0.64
C VAL A 156 -16.54 15.79 -0.81
N ASP A 157 -15.70 16.29 -1.72
CA ASP A 157 -15.88 16.21 -3.15
C ASP A 157 -14.88 15.23 -3.76
N ALA A 158 -15.32 14.42 -4.72
CA ALA A 158 -14.47 13.42 -5.36
C ALA A 158 -14.61 13.44 -6.89
N ASN A 159 -13.48 13.38 -7.58
CA ASN A 159 -13.40 13.28 -9.03
C ASN A 159 -12.55 12.06 -9.43
N PHE A 160 -13.02 11.32 -10.44
CA PHE A 160 -12.29 10.18 -10.99
C PHE A 160 -12.08 10.33 -12.49
N GLN A 161 -10.82 10.49 -12.90
CA GLN A 161 -10.41 10.63 -14.30
C GLN A 161 -9.11 9.87 -14.57
N TYR A 162 -9.06 9.18 -15.72
CA TYR A 162 -7.86 8.48 -16.19
C TYR A 162 -7.21 7.50 -15.20
N GLY A 163 -8.01 6.88 -14.32
CA GLY A 163 -7.48 5.98 -13.30
C GLY A 163 -6.92 6.71 -12.08
N MET A 164 -7.25 7.98 -11.89
CA MET A 164 -6.85 8.79 -10.74
C MET A 164 -8.09 9.30 -10.03
N LEU A 165 -8.17 9.03 -8.73
CA LEU A 165 -9.18 9.55 -7.83
C LEU A 165 -8.58 10.75 -7.08
N THR A 166 -9.20 11.91 -7.24
CA THR A 166 -8.86 13.13 -6.51
C THR A 166 -10.01 13.44 -5.56
N ILE A 167 -9.70 13.62 -4.28
CA ILE A 167 -10.66 13.93 -3.22
C ILE A 167 -10.24 15.24 -2.57
N ASP A 168 -11.18 16.18 -2.50
CA ASP A 168 -11.09 17.40 -1.69
C ASP A 168 -11.95 17.18 -0.45
N ALA A 169 -11.37 17.34 0.75
CA ALA A 169 -12.08 17.19 2.01
C ALA A 169 -11.87 18.42 2.90
N GLU A 170 -12.93 19.21 3.14
CA GLU A 170 -12.82 20.38 4.01
C GLU A 170 -12.56 19.97 5.46
N LYS A 171 -11.62 20.68 6.11
CA LYS A 171 -11.40 20.54 7.56
C LYS A 171 -12.60 21.12 8.29
N ARG A 172 -12.96 20.51 9.42
CA ARG A 172 -14.08 20.98 10.22
C ARG A 172 -13.77 22.37 10.81
N GLU A 173 -14.72 23.30 10.72
CA GLU A 173 -14.58 24.61 11.35
C GLU A 173 -14.37 24.45 12.88
N GLY A 174 -13.27 25.01 13.39
CA GLY A 174 -12.85 24.85 14.79
C GLY A 174 -11.92 23.68 15.08
N GLY A 175 -11.53 22.90 14.07
CA GLY A 175 -10.50 21.85 14.15
C GLY A 175 -9.06 22.38 14.13
N GLY A 176 -8.85 23.63 13.71
CA GLY A 176 -7.54 24.26 13.67
C GLY A 176 -6.90 24.39 15.06
N ASP A 177 -5.68 23.89 15.15
CA ASP A 177 -4.68 24.04 16.21
C ASP A 177 -5.15 24.86 17.44
N ARG A 178 -5.53 24.17 18.52
CA ARG A 178 -5.74 24.80 19.86
C ARG A 178 -4.41 25.21 20.50
N GLY A 179 -3.45 25.68 19.70
CA GLY A 179 -2.20 26.29 20.13
C GLY A 179 -2.48 27.60 20.86
N LYS A 180 -2.52 27.55 22.19
CA LYS A 180 -2.55 28.77 23.02
C LYS A 180 -1.18 29.44 22.94
N LYS A 181 -1.09 30.63 22.35
CA LYS A 181 0.11 31.46 22.36
C LYS A 181 0.51 31.72 23.83
N ILE A 182 1.69 31.26 24.24
CA ILE A 182 2.24 31.53 25.56
C ILE A 182 3.16 32.75 25.41
N ASP A 183 2.82 33.85 26.07
CA ASP A 183 3.73 34.99 26.19
C ASP A 183 4.91 34.60 27.09
N VAL A 184 6.11 34.64 26.52
CA VAL A 184 7.36 34.55 27.27
C VAL A 184 7.59 35.91 27.95
N ARG A 185 7.72 35.91 29.28
CA ARG A 185 8.10 37.08 30.07
C ARG A 185 9.60 37.09 30.33
#